data_AF-A0A485KDW9-F1
#
_entry.id   AF-A0A485KDW9-F1
#
_cell.length_a   1.000
_cell.length_b   1.000
_cell.length_c   1.000
_cell.angle_alpha   90.00
_cell.angle_beta   90.00
_cell.angle_gamma   90.00
#
_symmetry.space_group_name_H-M   'P 1'
#
loop_
_entity.id
_entity.type
_entity.pdbx_description
1 polymer ?
#
loop_
_entity_poly.entity_id
_entity_poly.type
_entity_poly.pdbx_seq_one_letter_code
_entity_poly.pdbx_strand_id
1 'polypeptide(L)'
;MTALLQRVYNNTTFPFSPTDTLSNDIFLKHIPTATYAIRYPLALPANLSDDHCLTTLIRFPGEIYYGRGVRQYICAFLAAANQTAFIEANASICQHEMILGAPLADGCLWLTPSSSLPPSGDANNPTTDHHSFVVYFARQSTESPVFAWFKFTFRTLLTLYILHLVWSLYFCHYIVLMDNLRHSAAGNPLLVHDGPPITSFVVVVGDPTYFILSHPTVSFILVLDVWLSAVYFGLATIHVSQMQEMGHYVLGCFYGSRTVWFAYFTMRVVAVLVKQLHLEHRFASVDPGILAVAVVVYAGPLMWFISNSVFAAFFHFLWSLVVAPAQQFTTIETCPGVMAAVFLIGSLPIAFSFTLARMTNRPSMQNRASLNPTQFASPTYNDIKQKVLWLWLLRSFVGTNKAEDKTLSVGGTLHRLFRQHAGYRKLPLFSLRASDCFVECRDANKIIVKKLRLSLLAGLDRQEDQGSDTAIRLCPIDHLQSFCTINMDSCLVVAQTTSMQGPTKSLPTSKWLHVGASQCQWIL
;
A
#
# COMPACT_ATOMS: atom_id res chain seq x y z
N MET A 1 -1.86 -29.27 24.72
CA MET A 1 -1.50 -28.68 23.42
C MET A 1 -0.30 -29.38 22.79
N THR A 2 0.88 -29.40 23.44
CA THR A 2 2.10 -30.00 22.88
C THR A 2 1.92 -31.43 22.35
N ALA A 3 1.26 -32.32 23.10
CA ALA A 3 1.07 -33.71 22.69
C ALA A 3 0.30 -33.84 21.36
N LEU A 4 -0.67 -32.94 21.09
CA LEU A 4 -1.36 -32.88 19.81
C LEU A 4 -0.40 -32.46 18.70
N LEU A 5 0.36 -31.39 18.92
CA LEU A 5 1.30 -30.85 17.94
C LEU A 5 2.42 -31.84 17.62
N GLN A 6 3.02 -32.48 18.63
CA GLN A 6 4.03 -33.52 18.44
C GLN A 6 3.46 -34.75 17.75
N ARG A 7 2.18 -35.09 17.96
CA ARG A 7 1.52 -36.17 17.22
C ARG A 7 1.34 -35.82 15.74
N VAL A 8 1.00 -34.58 15.43
CA VAL A 8 0.80 -34.10 14.04
C VAL A 8 2.14 -33.87 13.32
N TYR A 9 3.14 -33.36 14.03
CA TYR A 9 4.48 -33.04 13.52
C TYR A 9 5.52 -33.95 14.15
N ASN A 10 5.56 -35.20 13.67
CA ASN A 10 6.53 -36.20 14.10
C ASN A 10 7.42 -36.62 12.91
N ASN A 11 8.37 -37.52 13.15
CA ASN A 11 9.31 -37.96 12.12
C ASN A 11 8.68 -38.71 10.92
N THR A 12 7.41 -39.12 11.00
CA THR A 12 6.69 -39.77 9.90
C THR A 12 5.94 -38.78 9.03
N THR A 13 5.30 -37.76 9.63
CA THR A 13 4.47 -36.77 8.94
C THR A 13 5.26 -35.51 8.55
N PHE A 14 6.32 -35.21 9.29
CA PHE A 14 7.25 -34.13 9.03
C PHE A 14 8.69 -34.69 9.16
N PRO A 15 9.13 -35.57 8.24
CA PRO A 15 10.40 -36.29 8.36
C PRO A 15 11.60 -35.35 8.27
N PHE A 16 12.61 -35.53 9.12
CA PHE A 16 13.87 -34.79 9.06
C PHE A 16 14.99 -35.74 8.65
N SER A 17 15.63 -35.46 7.53
CA SER A 17 16.78 -36.24 7.03
C SER A 17 18.07 -35.41 7.14
N PRO A 18 18.97 -35.72 8.08
CA PRO A 18 20.22 -34.96 8.27
C PRO A 18 21.15 -35.03 7.04
N THR A 19 20.97 -36.01 6.15
CA THR A 19 21.80 -36.25 4.96
C THR A 19 21.25 -35.60 3.70
N ASP A 20 19.98 -35.19 3.68
CA ASP A 20 19.33 -34.59 2.52
C ASP A 20 18.74 -33.22 2.89
N THR A 21 19.59 -32.20 2.76
CA THR A 21 19.23 -30.81 3.04
C THR A 21 18.29 -30.21 1.99
N LEU A 22 18.18 -30.81 0.80
CA LEU A 22 17.27 -30.37 -0.25
C LEU A 22 15.83 -30.89 -0.04
N SER A 23 15.66 -32.03 0.63
CA SER A 23 14.34 -32.62 0.91
C SER A 23 13.72 -32.19 2.25
N ASN A 24 14.45 -31.45 3.08
CA ASN A 24 13.98 -31.08 4.40
C ASN A 24 13.10 -29.83 4.34
N ASP A 25 11.79 -30.06 4.26
CA ASP A 25 10.81 -29.00 4.47
C ASP A 25 11.05 -28.37 5.86
N ILE A 26 11.08 -27.05 5.91
CA ILE A 26 11.23 -26.22 7.09
C ILE A 26 9.87 -25.83 7.63
N PHE A 27 8.86 -25.71 6.77
CA PHE A 27 7.50 -25.37 7.13
C PHE A 27 6.51 -26.45 6.69
N LEU A 28 5.60 -26.83 7.60
CA LEU A 28 4.49 -27.73 7.28
C LEU A 28 3.18 -27.22 7.88
N LYS A 29 2.10 -27.22 7.10
CA LYS A 29 0.76 -26.85 7.54
C LYS A 29 -0.18 -28.05 7.49
N HIS A 30 -0.81 -28.37 8.63
CA HIS A 30 -1.83 -29.41 8.71
C HIS A 30 -3.24 -28.78 8.75
N ILE A 31 -3.92 -28.83 7.59
CA ILE A 31 -5.23 -28.21 7.37
C ILE A 31 -6.31 -28.72 8.33
N PRO A 32 -6.49 -30.04 8.56
CA PRO A 32 -7.59 -30.56 9.38
C PRO A 32 -7.59 -30.07 10.83
N THR A 33 -6.43 -29.78 11.41
CA THR A 33 -6.31 -29.27 12.78
C THR A 33 -6.05 -27.76 12.85
N ALA A 34 -6.03 -27.07 11.70
CA ALA A 34 -5.65 -25.66 11.61
C ALA A 34 -4.32 -25.32 12.32
N THR A 35 -3.35 -26.24 12.21
CA THR A 35 -2.02 -26.07 12.81
C THR A 35 -0.97 -25.88 11.72
N TYR A 36 0.18 -25.31 12.10
CA TYR A 36 1.40 -25.34 11.30
C TYR A 36 2.62 -25.45 12.22
N ALA A 37 3.72 -25.97 11.69
CA ALA A 37 4.99 -26.03 12.37
C ALA A 37 6.11 -25.52 11.47
N ILE A 38 7.08 -24.87 12.10
CA ILE A 38 8.36 -24.54 11.51
C ILE A 38 9.47 -25.20 12.32
N ARG A 39 10.51 -25.69 11.67
CA ARG A 39 11.65 -26.34 12.34
C ARG A 39 12.98 -25.83 11.78
N TYR A 40 13.95 -25.60 12.67
CA TYR A 40 15.32 -25.29 12.28
C TYR A 40 16.32 -26.27 12.91
N PRO A 41 17.29 -26.79 12.14
CA PRO A 41 18.48 -27.40 12.70
C PRO A 41 19.41 -26.30 13.22
N LEU A 42 19.72 -26.31 14.51
CA LEU A 42 20.56 -25.32 15.17
C LEU A 42 21.70 -26.00 15.92
N ALA A 43 22.92 -25.46 15.75
CA ALA A 43 24.05 -25.75 16.62
C ALA A 43 24.01 -24.75 17.78
N LEU A 44 23.75 -25.25 18.99
CA LEU A 44 23.53 -24.43 20.18
C LEU A 44 24.72 -24.59 21.15
N PRO A 45 25.24 -23.49 21.72
CA PRO A 45 26.26 -23.56 22.76
C PRO A 45 25.68 -24.12 24.06
N ALA A 46 26.51 -24.84 24.83
CA ALA A 46 26.22 -25.22 26.21
C ALA A 46 26.85 -24.23 27.21
N ASN A 47 26.30 -24.17 28.43
CA ASN A 47 26.79 -23.31 29.53
C ASN A 47 26.88 -21.81 29.15
N LEU A 48 25.89 -21.31 28.40
CA LEU A 48 25.85 -19.91 28.00
C LEU A 48 25.38 -19.02 29.16
N SER A 49 26.05 -17.88 29.36
CA SER A 49 25.60 -16.87 30.34
C SER A 49 24.33 -16.15 29.87
N ASP A 50 23.49 -15.70 30.81
CA ASP A 50 22.22 -15.03 30.54
C ASP A 50 22.37 -13.81 29.60
N ASP A 51 23.47 -13.06 29.72
CA ASP A 51 23.74 -11.87 28.89
C ASP A 51 23.87 -12.18 27.39
N HIS A 52 24.26 -13.41 27.03
CA HIS A 52 24.37 -13.86 25.63
C HIS A 52 23.16 -14.67 25.16
N CYS A 53 22.16 -14.90 26.01
CA CYS A 53 20.97 -15.67 25.63
C CYS A 53 20.23 -15.02 24.46
N LEU A 54 20.06 -13.69 24.49
CA LEU A 54 19.26 -12.97 23.48
C LEU A 54 19.87 -13.09 22.08
N THR A 55 21.20 -13.08 21.95
CA THR A 55 21.88 -13.19 20.64
C THR A 55 21.72 -14.58 20.04
N THR A 56 21.64 -15.61 20.88
CA THR A 56 21.39 -16.99 20.46
C THR A 56 19.91 -17.23 20.16
N LEU A 57 19.02 -16.60 20.95
CA LEU A 57 17.57 -16.70 20.81
C LEU A 57 17.07 -16.21 19.44
N ILE A 58 17.75 -15.23 18.84
CA ILE A 58 17.41 -14.70 17.51
C ILE A 58 17.47 -15.78 16.41
N ARG A 59 18.20 -16.88 16.63
CA ARG A 59 18.32 -17.98 15.66
C ARG A 59 17.17 -18.98 15.74
N PHE A 60 16.31 -18.90 16.76
CA PHE A 60 15.22 -19.84 16.98
C PHE A 60 14.06 -19.55 16.03
N PRO A 61 13.29 -20.55 15.58
CA PRO A 61 12.17 -20.32 14.67
C PRO A 61 11.00 -19.58 15.34
N GLY A 62 10.60 -18.44 14.75
CA GLY A 62 9.43 -17.67 15.21
C GLY A 62 9.70 -16.85 16.47
N GLU A 63 10.97 -16.51 16.73
CA GLU A 63 11.45 -15.85 17.94
C GLU A 63 10.76 -14.53 18.25
N ILE A 64 10.29 -13.82 17.22
CA ILE A 64 9.58 -12.55 17.40
C ILE A 64 8.31 -12.68 18.24
N TYR A 65 7.71 -13.87 18.29
CA TYR A 65 6.52 -14.14 19.08
C TYR A 65 6.84 -14.63 20.50
N TYR A 66 8.10 -14.79 20.91
CA TYR A 66 8.41 -15.39 22.20
C TYR A 66 8.08 -14.45 23.37
N GLY A 67 7.12 -14.88 24.19
CA GLY A 67 6.78 -14.25 25.46
C GLY A 67 7.87 -14.43 26.51
N ARG A 68 7.67 -13.84 27.70
CA ARG A 68 8.68 -13.89 28.77
C ARG A 68 9.00 -15.32 29.21
N GLY A 69 7.99 -16.19 29.34
CA GLY A 69 8.19 -17.58 29.76
C GLY A 69 8.96 -18.42 28.74
N VAL A 70 8.61 -18.32 27.45
CA VAL A 70 9.35 -19.04 26.39
C VAL A 70 10.81 -18.58 26.32
N ARG A 71 11.07 -17.27 26.43
CA ARG A 71 12.44 -16.74 26.45
C ARG A 71 13.23 -17.26 27.66
N GLN A 72 12.64 -17.25 28.85
CA GLN A 72 13.29 -17.79 30.06
C GLN A 72 13.55 -19.30 29.97
N TYR A 73 12.61 -20.06 29.40
CA TYR A 73 12.80 -21.48 29.15
C TYR A 73 14.00 -21.74 28.24
N ILE A 74 14.14 -20.98 27.16
CA ILE A 74 15.28 -21.10 26.23
C ILE A 74 16.60 -20.70 26.93
N CYS A 75 16.62 -19.61 27.70
CA CYS A 75 17.82 -19.20 28.42
C CYS A 75 18.23 -20.24 29.47
N ALA A 76 17.29 -20.79 30.23
CA ALA A 76 17.55 -21.86 31.20
C ALA A 76 18.08 -23.13 30.52
N PHE A 77 17.56 -23.47 29.34
CA PHE A 77 18.08 -24.56 28.52
C PHE A 77 19.53 -24.31 28.07
N LEU A 78 19.84 -23.11 27.57
CA LEU A 78 21.19 -22.75 27.10
C LEU A 78 22.20 -22.65 28.27
N ALA A 79 21.75 -22.28 29.46
CA ALA A 79 22.55 -22.23 30.68
C ALA A 79 22.76 -23.61 31.33
N ALA A 80 22.00 -24.64 30.92
CA ALA A 80 22.09 -25.97 31.51
C ALA A 80 23.39 -26.69 31.12
N ALA A 81 24.06 -27.27 32.11
CA ALA A 81 25.26 -28.09 31.91
C ALA A 81 25.00 -29.39 31.15
N ASN A 82 23.80 -29.96 31.30
CA ASN A 82 23.34 -31.09 30.52
C ASN A 82 22.01 -30.77 29.84
N GLN A 83 22.10 -30.35 28.58
CA GLN A 83 20.96 -29.96 27.76
C GLN A 83 20.02 -31.15 27.45
N THR A 84 20.55 -32.37 27.33
CA THR A 84 19.72 -33.56 27.07
C THR A 84 18.85 -33.92 28.27
N ALA A 85 19.42 -33.92 29.48
CA ALA A 85 18.68 -34.14 30.72
C ALA A 85 17.64 -33.03 30.97
N PHE A 86 17.94 -31.78 30.57
CA PHE A 86 16.97 -30.70 30.65
C PHE A 86 15.73 -30.96 29.78
N ILE A 87 15.92 -31.44 28.54
CA ILE A 87 14.80 -31.76 27.64
C ILE A 87 13.97 -32.91 28.21
N GLU A 88 14.60 -33.94 28.77
CA GLU A 88 13.88 -35.05 29.41
C GLU A 88 13.02 -34.59 30.58
N ALA A 89 13.52 -33.67 31.41
CA ALA A 89 12.78 -33.10 32.52
C ALA A 89 11.70 -32.09 32.07
N ASN A 90 11.99 -31.28 31.06
CA ASN A 90 11.17 -30.17 30.58
C ASN A 90 10.93 -30.26 29.06
N ALA A 91 10.14 -31.25 28.64
CA ALA A 91 10.00 -31.63 27.22
C ALA A 91 9.51 -30.53 26.27
N SER A 92 8.74 -29.54 26.75
CA SER A 92 8.20 -28.46 25.91
C SER A 92 7.71 -27.27 26.71
N ILE A 93 7.58 -26.11 26.04
CA ILE A 93 6.90 -24.93 26.59
C ILE A 93 5.83 -24.44 25.60
N CYS A 94 4.71 -23.94 26.13
CA CYS A 94 3.65 -23.33 25.32
C CYS A 94 3.26 -21.97 25.88
N GLN A 95 2.69 -21.14 25.00
CA GLN A 95 2.14 -19.84 25.34
C GLN A 95 0.84 -19.59 24.57
N HIS A 96 -0.05 -18.81 25.19
CA HIS A 96 -1.28 -18.30 24.60
C HIS A 96 -1.01 -16.97 23.91
N GLU A 97 -1.46 -16.83 22.68
CA GLU A 97 -1.37 -15.59 21.93
C GLU A 97 -2.75 -14.95 21.83
N MET A 98 -2.88 -13.78 22.44
CA MET A 98 -4.14 -13.07 22.55
C MET A 98 -4.10 -11.79 21.70
N ILE A 99 -5.27 -11.33 21.29
CA ILE A 99 -5.48 -10.00 20.72
C ILE A 99 -6.68 -9.35 21.42
N LEU A 100 -6.45 -8.23 22.12
CA LEU A 100 -7.48 -7.57 22.93
C LEU A 100 -8.18 -8.53 23.91
N GLY A 101 -7.41 -9.45 24.49
CA GLY A 101 -7.95 -10.48 25.41
C GLY A 101 -8.75 -11.61 24.74
N ALA A 102 -8.90 -11.63 23.41
CA ALA A 102 -9.47 -12.75 22.67
C ALA A 102 -8.38 -13.73 22.19
N PRO A 103 -8.60 -15.05 22.23
CA PRO A 103 -7.59 -16.02 21.84
C PRO A 103 -7.38 -16.05 20.33
N LEU A 104 -6.15 -15.78 19.89
CA LEU A 104 -5.76 -15.74 18.48
C LEU A 104 -5.11 -17.06 18.02
N ALA A 105 -4.20 -17.58 18.83
CA ALA A 105 -3.50 -18.83 18.57
C ALA A 105 -2.82 -19.34 19.85
N ASP A 106 -2.46 -20.62 19.86
CA ASP A 106 -1.55 -21.19 20.85
C ASP A 106 -0.24 -21.57 20.16
N GLY A 107 0.89 -21.21 20.75
CA GLY A 107 2.23 -21.54 20.23
C GLY A 107 3.00 -22.42 21.20
N CYS A 108 3.65 -23.46 20.70
CA CYS A 108 4.47 -24.37 21.49
C CYS A 108 5.84 -24.58 20.85
N LEU A 109 6.85 -24.73 21.71
CA LEU A 109 8.23 -24.97 21.38
C LEU A 109 8.71 -26.27 22.01
N TRP A 110 9.42 -27.09 21.24
CA TRP A 110 10.16 -28.24 21.77
C TRP A 110 11.45 -28.46 20.97
N LEU A 111 12.40 -29.15 21.60
CA LEU A 111 13.70 -29.43 21.02
C LEU A 111 13.90 -30.95 20.94
N THR A 112 14.57 -31.40 19.89
CA THR A 112 14.97 -32.81 19.74
C THR A 112 16.47 -32.88 19.46
N PRO A 113 17.22 -33.73 20.18
CA PRO A 113 18.65 -33.88 19.93
C PRO A 113 18.87 -34.51 18.54
N SER A 114 19.83 -33.99 17.78
CA SER A 114 20.22 -34.51 16.48
C SER A 114 21.61 -35.13 16.57
N SER A 115 21.67 -36.46 16.58
CA SER A 115 22.91 -37.24 16.72
C SER A 115 23.81 -37.21 15.48
N SER A 116 23.40 -36.55 14.41
CA SER A 116 23.88 -36.77 13.03
C SER A 116 24.27 -35.49 12.28
N LEU A 117 24.18 -34.32 12.89
CA LEU A 117 24.73 -33.08 12.35
C LEU A 117 26.18 -32.97 12.82
N PRO A 118 27.18 -32.83 11.93
CA PRO A 118 28.58 -32.71 12.35
C PRO A 118 28.73 -31.51 13.29
N PRO A 119 29.53 -31.60 14.37
CA PRO A 119 29.80 -30.46 15.23
C PRO A 119 30.41 -29.36 14.36
N SER A 120 29.68 -28.25 14.19
CA SER A 120 30.19 -27.07 13.52
C SER A 120 31.15 -26.34 14.47
N GLY A 121 32.36 -26.89 14.59
CA GLY A 121 33.47 -26.28 15.31
C GLY A 121 34.71 -26.35 14.42
N ASP A 122 35.42 -25.23 14.29
CA ASP A 122 36.77 -25.24 13.75
C ASP A 122 37.58 -26.27 14.53
N ALA A 123 38.17 -27.25 13.82
CA ALA A 123 38.99 -28.32 14.39
C ALA A 123 40.22 -27.81 15.19
N ASN A 124 40.44 -26.49 15.19
CA ASN A 124 41.56 -25.82 15.83
C ASN A 124 41.19 -25.09 17.14
N ASN A 125 39.94 -25.12 17.60
CA ASN A 125 39.57 -24.51 18.89
C ASN A 125 38.52 -25.35 19.67
N PRO A 126 38.94 -26.28 20.55
CA PRO A 126 38.07 -27.26 21.22
C PRO A 126 37.29 -26.68 22.42
N THR A 127 37.00 -25.38 22.44
CA THR A 127 36.49 -24.70 23.65
C THR A 127 35.01 -24.34 23.64
N THR A 128 34.27 -24.63 22.55
CA THR A 128 32.81 -24.46 22.50
C THR A 128 32.15 -25.73 22.00
N ASP A 129 31.74 -26.60 22.92
CA ASP A 129 30.88 -27.75 22.62
C ASP A 129 29.53 -27.24 22.10
N HIS A 130 29.37 -27.29 20.77
CA HIS A 130 28.11 -27.01 20.11
C HIS A 130 27.35 -28.32 19.91
N HIS A 131 26.22 -28.46 20.58
CA HIS A 131 25.31 -29.58 20.39
C HIS A 131 24.27 -29.24 19.33
N SER A 132 24.03 -30.19 18.42
CA SER A 132 23.08 -30.03 17.33
C SER A 132 21.67 -30.44 17.77
N PHE A 133 20.71 -29.53 17.63
CA PHE A 133 19.30 -29.75 17.92
C PHE A 133 18.42 -29.41 16.72
N VAL A 134 17.30 -30.11 16.59
CA VAL A 134 16.20 -29.65 15.76
C VAL A 134 15.17 -29.00 16.66
N VAL A 135 14.98 -27.70 16.48
CA VAL A 135 14.04 -26.89 17.24
C VAL A 135 12.75 -26.76 16.46
N TYR A 136 11.63 -27.11 17.09
CA TYR A 136 10.29 -26.99 16.51
C TYR A 136 9.54 -25.86 17.19
N PHE A 137 8.90 -25.02 16.38
CA PHE A 137 7.89 -24.08 16.82
C PHE A 137 6.61 -24.33 16.04
N ALA A 138 5.55 -24.71 16.74
CA ALA A 138 4.27 -25.01 16.13
C ALA A 138 3.15 -24.18 16.74
N ARG A 139 2.19 -23.80 15.89
CA ARG A 139 1.05 -22.96 16.28
C ARG A 139 -0.26 -23.60 15.88
N GLN A 140 -1.25 -23.51 16.75
CA GLN A 140 -2.64 -23.82 16.47
C GLN A 140 -3.44 -22.53 16.33
N SER A 141 -4.12 -22.37 15.20
CA SER A 141 -5.01 -21.24 14.97
C SER A 141 -6.38 -21.51 15.60
N THR A 142 -6.95 -20.52 16.30
CA THR A 142 -8.28 -20.64 16.95
C THR A 142 -9.44 -20.27 16.02
N GLU A 143 -9.18 -20.11 14.71
CA GLU A 143 -10.19 -19.69 13.74
C GLU A 143 -11.28 -20.77 13.54
N SER A 144 -12.54 -20.38 13.74
CA SER A 144 -13.68 -21.26 13.50
C SER A 144 -14.06 -21.33 12.01
N PRO A 145 -14.58 -22.47 11.54
CA PRO A 145 -15.09 -22.58 10.16
C PRO A 145 -16.19 -21.56 9.83
N VAL A 146 -17.03 -21.21 10.82
CA VAL A 146 -18.08 -20.19 10.67
C VAL A 146 -17.46 -18.82 10.38
N PHE A 147 -16.39 -18.47 11.09
CA PHE A 147 -15.68 -17.21 10.87
C PHE A 147 -14.98 -17.17 9.50
N ALA A 148 -14.46 -18.31 9.02
CA ALA A 148 -13.90 -18.42 7.68
C ALA A 148 -14.96 -18.14 6.59
N TRP A 149 -16.15 -18.74 6.69
CA TRP A 149 -17.28 -18.48 5.78
C TRP A 149 -17.76 -17.04 5.85
N PHE A 150 -17.83 -16.46 7.05
CA PHE A 150 -18.12 -15.04 7.23
C PHE A 150 -17.12 -14.17 6.46
N LYS A 151 -15.81 -14.39 6.59
CA LYS A 151 -14.78 -13.65 5.85
C LYS A 151 -14.90 -13.83 4.35
N PHE A 152 -15.23 -15.03 3.88
CA PHE A 152 -15.43 -15.30 2.46
C PHE A 152 -16.60 -14.49 1.89
N THR A 153 -17.76 -14.53 2.55
CA THR A 153 -18.96 -13.76 2.17
C THR A 153 -18.68 -12.26 2.23
N PHE A 154 -18.05 -11.79 3.31
CA PHE A 154 -17.66 -10.41 3.50
C PHE A 154 -16.75 -9.90 2.36
N ARG A 155 -15.72 -10.68 1.98
CA ARG A 155 -14.82 -10.33 0.86
C ARG A 155 -15.51 -10.36 -0.50
N THR A 156 -16.45 -11.29 -0.70
CA THR A 156 -17.24 -11.36 -1.93
C THR A 156 -18.10 -10.11 -2.09
N LEU A 157 -18.83 -9.72 -1.04
CA LEU A 157 -19.63 -8.49 -1.04
C LEU A 157 -18.78 -7.24 -1.22
N LEU A 158 -17.62 -7.17 -0.55
CA LEU A 158 -16.68 -6.06 -0.70
C LEU A 158 -16.14 -5.96 -2.14
N THR A 159 -15.85 -7.10 -2.78
CA THR A 159 -15.39 -7.14 -4.18
C THR A 159 -16.46 -6.62 -5.12
N LEU A 160 -17.72 -7.07 -4.97
CA LEU A 160 -18.85 -6.57 -5.75
C LEU A 160 -19.08 -5.07 -5.53
N TYR A 161 -18.96 -4.60 -4.29
CA TYR A 161 -19.07 -3.19 -3.96
C TYR A 161 -17.96 -2.34 -4.60
N ILE A 162 -16.71 -2.80 -4.56
CA ILE A 162 -15.59 -2.13 -5.23
C ILE A 162 -15.81 -2.10 -6.74
N LEU A 163 -16.24 -3.20 -7.36
CA LEU A 163 -16.54 -3.25 -8.80
C LEU A 163 -17.65 -2.24 -9.18
N HIS A 164 -18.70 -2.15 -8.37
CA HIS A 164 -19.75 -1.16 -8.55
C HIS A 164 -19.21 0.27 -8.47
N LEU A 165 -18.35 0.58 -7.48
CA LEU A 165 -17.73 1.90 -7.34
C LEU A 165 -16.77 2.22 -8.50
N VAL A 166 -15.98 1.25 -8.95
CA VAL A 166 -15.10 1.41 -10.12
C VAL A 166 -15.91 1.78 -11.36
N TRP A 167 -17.06 1.14 -11.55
CA TRP A 167 -17.97 1.47 -12.63
C TRP A 167 -18.58 2.87 -12.45
N SER A 168 -19.19 3.15 -11.30
CA SER A 168 -20.00 4.35 -11.07
C SER A 168 -19.19 5.63 -10.88
N LEU A 169 -17.94 5.54 -10.40
CA LEU A 169 -17.07 6.71 -10.17
C LEU A 169 -16.08 6.97 -11.31
N TYR A 170 -15.87 6.01 -12.21
CA TYR A 170 -14.83 6.11 -13.23
C TYR A 170 -15.30 5.72 -14.63
N PHE A 171 -15.65 4.45 -14.86
CA PHE A 171 -15.90 3.96 -16.21
C PHE A 171 -17.18 4.51 -16.85
N CYS A 172 -18.24 4.76 -16.07
CA CYS A 172 -19.48 5.33 -16.59
C CYS A 172 -19.24 6.70 -17.28
N HIS A 173 -18.27 7.49 -16.80
CA HIS A 173 -17.96 8.80 -17.34
C HIS A 173 -17.26 8.74 -18.70
N TYR A 174 -16.66 7.60 -19.06
CA TYR A 174 -16.12 7.41 -20.41
C TYR A 174 -17.23 7.28 -21.46
N ILE A 175 -18.38 6.71 -21.11
CA ILE A 175 -19.51 6.56 -22.05
C ILE A 175 -19.96 7.95 -22.53
N VAL A 176 -20.20 8.86 -21.57
CA VAL A 176 -20.61 10.25 -21.86
C VAL A 176 -19.54 10.98 -22.68
N LEU A 177 -18.26 10.81 -22.35
CA LEU A 177 -17.17 11.42 -23.11
C LEU A 177 -17.12 10.93 -24.55
N MET A 178 -17.24 9.62 -24.76
CA MET A 178 -17.21 9.00 -26.09
C MET A 178 -18.37 9.49 -26.96
N ASP A 179 -19.56 9.59 -26.41
CA ASP A 179 -20.73 10.10 -27.13
C ASP A 179 -20.56 11.58 -27.47
N ASN A 180 -20.10 12.40 -26.52
CA ASN A 180 -19.84 13.81 -26.78
C ASN A 180 -18.75 14.05 -27.84
N LEU A 181 -17.68 13.24 -27.84
CA LEU A 181 -16.62 13.35 -28.86
C LEU A 181 -17.13 12.97 -30.25
N ARG A 182 -18.03 11.97 -30.35
CA ARG A 182 -18.66 11.57 -31.62
C ARG A 182 -19.55 12.67 -32.20
N HIS A 183 -20.34 13.34 -31.37
CA HIS A 183 -21.33 14.32 -31.83
C HIS A 183 -20.74 15.73 -32.02
N SER A 184 -19.75 16.13 -31.22
CA SER A 184 -19.21 17.50 -31.24
C SER A 184 -17.97 17.68 -32.14
N ALA A 185 -17.51 16.64 -32.84
CA ALA A 185 -16.30 16.69 -33.68
C ALA A 185 -16.33 17.79 -34.74
N ALA A 186 -17.52 18.15 -35.25
CA ALA A 186 -17.71 19.14 -36.30
C ALA A 186 -17.93 20.59 -35.80
N GLY A 187 -18.12 20.81 -34.50
CA GLY A 187 -18.57 22.11 -33.96
C GLY A 187 -17.93 22.58 -32.66
N ASN A 188 -17.00 21.82 -32.07
CA ASN A 188 -16.34 22.25 -30.83
C ASN A 188 -15.17 23.22 -31.14
N PRO A 189 -15.26 24.51 -30.77
CA PRO A 189 -14.21 25.51 -31.08
C PRO A 189 -12.86 25.16 -30.45
N LEU A 190 -12.84 24.35 -29.38
CA LEU A 190 -11.59 23.88 -28.75
C LEU A 190 -10.91 22.73 -29.51
N LEU A 191 -11.63 22.08 -30.44
CA LEU A 191 -11.09 21.06 -31.34
C LEU A 191 -10.72 21.63 -32.72
N VAL A 192 -11.13 22.86 -33.01
CA VAL A 192 -10.68 23.63 -34.18
C VAL A 192 -9.18 23.90 -34.01
N HIS A 193 -8.43 23.63 -35.06
CA HIS A 193 -7.01 23.92 -35.16
C HIS A 193 -6.69 24.27 -36.61
N ASP A 194 -5.61 25.03 -36.83
CA ASP A 194 -5.21 25.51 -38.18
C ASP A 194 -4.71 24.40 -39.13
N GLY A 195 -4.87 23.13 -38.74
CA GLY A 195 -4.41 21.94 -39.44
C GLY A 195 -5.52 21.13 -40.11
N PRO A 196 -5.20 19.95 -40.65
CA PRO A 196 -6.18 19.08 -41.31
C PRO A 196 -7.29 18.64 -40.34
N PRO A 197 -8.55 18.53 -40.79
CA PRO A 197 -9.68 18.27 -39.92
C PRO A 197 -9.52 16.95 -39.15
N ILE A 198 -9.97 16.94 -37.90
CA ILE A 198 -9.96 15.75 -37.05
C ILE A 198 -11.03 14.79 -37.57
N THR A 199 -10.64 13.55 -37.87
CA THR A 199 -11.56 12.52 -38.37
C THR A 199 -11.83 11.40 -37.38
N SER A 200 -10.89 11.16 -36.44
CA SER A 200 -11.03 10.09 -35.46
C SER A 200 -10.40 10.45 -34.12
N PHE A 201 -10.92 9.83 -33.06
CA PHE A 201 -10.44 9.98 -31.70
C PHE A 201 -10.00 8.63 -31.16
N VAL A 202 -8.84 8.60 -30.50
CA VAL A 202 -8.41 7.45 -29.70
C VAL A 202 -8.37 7.88 -28.25
N VAL A 203 -9.18 7.21 -27.43
CA VAL A 203 -9.28 7.49 -26.00
C VAL A 203 -8.49 6.45 -25.23
N VAL A 204 -7.43 6.91 -24.57
CA VAL A 204 -6.62 6.12 -23.65
C VAL A 204 -7.21 6.24 -22.26
N VAL A 205 -7.64 5.10 -21.74
CA VAL A 205 -8.23 4.99 -20.42
C VAL A 205 -7.12 5.02 -19.35
N GLY A 206 -7.33 5.82 -18.31
CA GLY A 206 -6.43 5.90 -17.16
C GLY A 206 -6.72 4.82 -16.12
N ASP A 207 -6.11 4.96 -14.94
CA ASP A 207 -6.23 4.01 -13.84
C ASP A 207 -7.22 4.51 -12.76
N PRO A 208 -8.31 3.76 -12.47
CA PRO A 208 -9.32 4.12 -11.47
C PRO A 208 -8.81 4.07 -10.02
N THR A 209 -7.61 3.54 -9.77
CA THR A 209 -7.06 3.27 -8.42
C THR A 209 -7.23 4.45 -7.46
N TYR A 210 -7.06 5.70 -7.90
CA TYR A 210 -7.26 6.89 -7.06
C TYR A 210 -8.63 6.91 -6.37
N PHE A 211 -9.70 6.63 -7.12
CA PHE A 211 -11.07 6.73 -6.61
C PHE A 211 -11.39 5.66 -5.58
N ILE A 212 -10.87 4.44 -5.77
CA ILE A 212 -11.10 3.32 -4.86
C ILE A 212 -10.28 3.45 -3.59
N LEU A 213 -8.97 3.72 -3.73
CA LEU A 213 -8.08 3.81 -2.57
C LEU A 213 -8.40 4.99 -1.66
N SER A 214 -9.00 6.05 -2.22
CA SER A 214 -9.37 7.24 -1.48
C SER A 214 -10.81 7.25 -0.99
N HIS A 215 -11.63 6.24 -1.34
CA HIS A 215 -13.02 6.15 -0.92
C HIS A 215 -13.10 5.77 0.57
N PRO A 216 -13.71 6.62 1.43
CA PRO A 216 -13.62 6.48 2.89
C PRO A 216 -14.11 5.11 3.38
N THR A 217 -15.23 4.63 2.84
CA THR A 217 -15.82 3.33 3.19
C THR A 217 -14.93 2.17 2.77
N VAL A 218 -14.30 2.26 1.59
CA VAL A 218 -13.49 1.14 1.07
C VAL A 218 -12.20 1.02 1.87
N SER A 219 -11.49 2.13 2.07
CA SER A 219 -10.25 2.14 2.88
C SER A 219 -10.51 1.65 4.29
N PHE A 220 -11.62 2.07 4.92
CA PHE A 220 -11.99 1.62 6.27
C PHE A 220 -12.32 0.12 6.31
N ILE A 221 -13.17 -0.38 5.41
CA ILE A 221 -13.55 -1.80 5.38
C ILE A 221 -12.32 -2.69 5.10
N LEU A 222 -11.37 -2.25 4.27
CA LEU A 222 -10.14 -3.01 4.00
C LEU A 222 -9.16 -3.01 5.17
N VAL A 223 -9.12 -1.93 5.97
CA VAL A 223 -8.45 -1.94 7.27
C VAL A 223 -9.10 -2.97 8.20
N LEU A 224 -10.43 -3.02 8.26
CA LEU A 224 -11.13 -4.04 9.05
C LEU A 224 -10.84 -5.47 8.54
N ASP A 225 -10.81 -5.70 7.23
CA ASP A 225 -10.47 -7.00 6.62
C ASP A 225 -9.07 -7.50 7.05
N VAL A 226 -8.12 -6.56 7.19
CA VAL A 226 -6.78 -6.84 7.70
C VAL A 226 -6.85 -7.32 9.15
N TRP A 227 -7.60 -6.61 10.02
CA TRP A 227 -7.80 -7.00 11.42
C TRP A 227 -8.51 -8.34 11.58
N LEU A 228 -9.56 -8.60 10.78
CA LEU A 228 -10.26 -9.89 10.75
C LEU A 228 -9.34 -11.05 10.33
N SER A 229 -8.15 -10.76 9.80
CA SER A 229 -7.19 -11.75 9.34
C SER A 229 -5.89 -11.76 10.15
N ALA A 230 -5.92 -11.30 11.41
CA ALA A 230 -4.75 -11.21 12.29
C ALA A 230 -3.97 -12.54 12.42
N VAL A 231 -4.66 -13.68 12.47
CA VAL A 231 -4.03 -15.02 12.54
C VAL A 231 -3.08 -15.24 11.36
N TYR A 232 -3.53 -14.91 10.15
CA TYR A 232 -2.73 -15.07 8.93
C TYR A 232 -1.63 -14.02 8.80
N PHE A 233 -1.77 -12.86 9.44
CA PHE A 233 -0.64 -11.93 9.60
C PHE A 233 0.44 -12.54 10.47
N GLY A 234 0.08 -13.21 11.58
CA GLY A 234 1.03 -13.97 12.38
C GLY A 234 1.81 -15.00 11.57
N LEU A 235 1.10 -15.76 10.74
CA LEU A 235 1.71 -16.73 9.82
C LEU A 235 2.62 -16.05 8.77
N ALA A 236 2.18 -14.94 8.17
CA ALA A 236 2.98 -14.21 7.20
C ALA A 236 4.27 -13.65 7.82
N THR A 237 4.24 -13.20 9.08
CA THR A 237 5.44 -12.78 9.82
C THR A 237 6.43 -13.92 9.98
N ILE A 238 5.97 -15.14 10.29
CA ILE A 238 6.83 -16.33 10.40
C ILE A 238 7.40 -16.73 9.03
N HIS A 239 6.62 -16.58 7.96
CA HIS A 239 7.11 -16.81 6.61
C HIS A 239 8.22 -15.81 6.23
N VAL A 240 8.10 -14.53 6.59
CA VAL A 240 9.13 -13.53 6.26
C VAL A 240 10.32 -13.55 7.21
N SER A 241 10.22 -14.18 8.39
CA SER A 241 11.36 -14.31 9.30
C SER A 241 12.41 -15.32 8.81
N GLN A 242 12.14 -16.04 7.72
CA GLN A 242 13.00 -17.10 7.17
C GLN A 242 13.24 -16.88 5.67
N MET A 243 14.45 -17.19 5.19
CA MET A 243 14.82 -17.07 3.77
C MET A 243 15.24 -18.40 3.15
N GLN A 244 15.16 -19.49 3.90
CA GLN A 244 15.56 -20.82 3.45
C GLN A 244 14.58 -21.35 2.40
N GLU A 245 13.28 -21.17 2.63
CA GLU A 245 12.22 -21.49 1.67
C GLU A 245 11.68 -20.20 1.03
N MET A 246 12.30 -19.79 -0.08
CA MET A 246 11.98 -18.55 -0.78
C MET A 246 10.50 -18.44 -1.20
N GLY A 247 9.85 -19.57 -1.51
CA GLY A 247 8.42 -19.58 -1.84
C GLY A 247 7.54 -19.09 -0.68
N HIS A 248 7.81 -19.57 0.53
CA HIS A 248 7.10 -19.13 1.74
C HIS A 248 7.45 -17.69 2.08
N TYR A 249 8.72 -17.30 1.98
CA TYR A 249 9.16 -15.91 2.18
C TYR A 249 8.40 -14.93 1.25
N VAL A 250 8.37 -15.21 -0.05
CA VAL A 250 7.68 -14.39 -1.04
C VAL A 250 6.17 -14.36 -0.77
N LEU A 251 5.57 -15.48 -0.41
CA LEU A 251 4.17 -15.55 -0.02
C LEU A 251 3.87 -14.69 1.23
N GLY A 252 4.77 -14.71 2.21
CA GLY A 252 4.71 -13.85 3.40
C GLY A 252 4.77 -12.37 3.03
N CYS A 253 5.68 -11.98 2.15
CA CYS A 253 5.79 -10.61 1.64
C CYS A 253 4.52 -10.16 0.93
N PHE A 254 3.97 -11.01 0.04
CA PHE A 254 2.73 -10.70 -0.69
C PHE A 254 1.54 -10.56 0.25
N TYR A 255 1.40 -11.46 1.23
CA TYR A 255 0.33 -11.37 2.21
C TYR A 255 0.48 -10.12 3.09
N GLY A 256 1.71 -9.84 3.54
CA GLY A 256 2.06 -8.67 4.33
C GLY A 256 1.81 -7.34 3.60
N SER A 257 1.82 -7.33 2.27
CA SER A 257 1.52 -6.14 1.45
C SER A 257 0.12 -5.56 1.72
N ARG A 258 -0.82 -6.36 2.24
CA ARG A 258 -2.15 -5.90 2.66
C ARG A 258 -2.12 -4.85 3.77
N THR A 259 -1.00 -4.69 4.49
CA THR A 259 -0.81 -3.57 5.43
C THR A 259 -0.84 -2.19 4.75
N VAL A 260 -0.76 -2.11 3.42
CA VAL A 260 -0.86 -0.86 2.66
C VAL A 260 -2.18 -0.13 2.91
N TRP A 261 -3.24 -0.86 3.26
CA TRP A 261 -4.54 -0.27 3.60
C TRP A 261 -4.47 0.64 4.82
N PHE A 262 -3.59 0.37 5.78
CA PHE A 262 -3.35 1.30 6.89
C PHE A 262 -2.79 2.62 6.37
N ALA A 263 -1.82 2.57 5.46
CA ALA A 263 -1.24 3.76 4.86
C ALA A 263 -2.26 4.58 4.06
N TYR A 264 -3.09 3.92 3.23
CA TYR A 264 -4.15 4.61 2.47
C TYR A 264 -5.24 5.20 3.37
N PHE A 265 -5.67 4.48 4.41
CA PHE A 265 -6.64 5.00 5.35
C PHE A 265 -6.08 6.20 6.14
N THR A 266 -4.83 6.11 6.61
CA THR A 266 -4.14 7.23 7.25
C THR A 266 -4.04 8.43 6.31
N MET A 267 -3.64 8.24 5.05
CA MET A 267 -3.63 9.32 4.05
C MET A 267 -5.01 9.97 3.88
N ARG A 268 -6.09 9.19 3.93
CA ARG A 268 -7.46 9.71 3.82
C ARG A 268 -7.83 10.56 5.03
N VAL A 269 -7.58 10.08 6.24
CA VAL A 269 -7.85 10.83 7.48
C VAL A 269 -7.02 12.11 7.52
N VAL A 270 -5.72 12.01 7.26
CA VAL A 270 -4.81 13.16 7.24
C VAL A 270 -5.19 14.14 6.12
N ALA A 271 -5.64 13.67 4.96
CA ALA A 271 -6.12 14.56 3.90
C ALA A 271 -7.30 15.41 4.36
N VAL A 272 -8.26 14.85 5.10
CA VAL A 272 -9.37 15.62 5.68
C VAL A 272 -8.87 16.63 6.70
N LEU A 273 -8.00 16.21 7.63
CA LEU A 273 -7.44 17.10 8.65
C LEU A 273 -6.61 18.25 8.02
N VAL A 274 -5.80 17.94 7.02
CA VAL A 274 -4.99 18.93 6.29
C VAL A 274 -5.87 19.96 5.59
N LYS A 275 -7.03 19.55 5.06
CA LYS A 275 -8.01 20.45 4.43
C LYS A 275 -8.72 21.32 5.46
N GLN A 276 -9.12 20.75 6.59
CA GLN A 276 -9.73 21.51 7.70
C GLN A 276 -8.77 22.52 8.34
N LEU A 277 -7.47 22.21 8.35
CA LEU A 277 -6.42 23.07 8.92
C LEU A 277 -5.73 23.97 7.88
N HIS A 278 -6.14 23.92 6.60
CA HIS A 278 -5.55 24.69 5.49
C HIS A 278 -4.02 24.49 5.34
N LEU A 279 -3.55 23.28 5.61
CA LEU A 279 -2.13 22.91 5.55
C LEU A 279 -1.75 22.24 4.22
N GLU A 280 -2.58 22.33 3.18
CA GLU A 280 -2.39 21.60 1.91
C GLU A 280 -1.05 21.93 1.25
N HIS A 281 -0.56 23.16 1.42
CA HIS A 281 0.72 23.62 0.90
C HIS A 281 1.94 22.89 1.51
N ARG A 282 1.78 22.26 2.69
CA ARG A 282 2.84 21.49 3.37
C ARG A 282 2.94 20.05 2.88
N PHE A 283 1.98 19.57 2.09
CA PHE A 283 1.91 18.18 1.66
C PHE A 283 1.91 18.06 0.13
N ALA A 284 2.70 17.14 -0.38
CA ALA A 284 2.72 16.79 -1.79
C ALA A 284 1.85 15.56 -2.04
N SER A 285 1.24 15.47 -3.22
CA SER A 285 0.51 14.28 -3.61
C SER A 285 1.46 13.08 -3.79
N VAL A 286 1.10 11.95 -3.22
CA VAL A 286 1.87 10.70 -3.26
C VAL A 286 1.25 9.78 -4.30
N ASP A 287 2.11 9.13 -5.10
CA ASP A 287 1.71 8.07 -6.01
C ASP A 287 1.39 6.79 -5.20
N PRO A 288 0.14 6.29 -5.25
CA PRO A 288 -0.23 5.07 -4.53
C PRO A 288 0.60 3.85 -4.92
N GLY A 289 1.14 3.80 -6.15
CA GLY A 289 1.99 2.70 -6.62
C GLY A 289 3.35 2.66 -5.93
N ILE A 290 3.98 3.82 -5.72
CA ILE A 290 5.23 3.91 -4.95
C ILE A 290 5.00 3.46 -3.51
N LEU A 291 3.87 3.86 -2.92
CA LEU A 291 3.53 3.47 -1.56
C LEU A 291 3.31 1.96 -1.44
N ALA A 292 2.65 1.32 -2.41
CA ALA A 292 2.48 -0.13 -2.44
C ALA A 292 3.82 -0.87 -2.49
N VAL A 293 4.74 -0.42 -3.36
CA VAL A 293 6.10 -0.99 -3.43
C VAL A 293 6.85 -0.80 -2.11
N ALA A 294 6.78 0.39 -1.52
CA ALA A 294 7.41 0.65 -0.23
C ALA A 294 6.87 -0.30 0.84
N VAL A 295 5.57 -0.50 0.93
CA VAL A 295 4.97 -1.40 1.93
C VAL A 295 5.41 -2.85 1.75
N VAL A 296 5.59 -3.34 0.52
CA VAL A 296 6.15 -4.70 0.29
C VAL A 296 7.56 -4.82 0.85
N VAL A 297 8.41 -3.80 0.67
CA VAL A 297 9.77 -3.77 1.24
C VAL A 297 9.74 -3.77 2.77
N TYR A 298 8.77 -3.07 3.37
CA TYR A 298 8.61 -3.04 4.82
C TYR A 298 8.08 -4.36 5.38
N ALA A 299 7.05 -4.92 4.76
CA ALA A 299 6.39 -6.14 5.23
C ALA A 299 7.27 -7.39 5.02
N GLY A 300 8.19 -7.37 4.06
CA GLY A 300 9.14 -8.45 3.80
C GLY A 300 10.53 -8.16 4.36
N PRO A 301 11.46 -7.61 3.55
CA PRO A 301 12.86 -7.40 3.94
C PRO A 301 13.10 -6.73 5.29
N LEU A 302 12.36 -5.65 5.61
CA LEU A 302 12.54 -4.97 6.89
C LEU A 302 12.03 -5.82 8.06
N MET A 303 10.90 -6.51 7.88
CA MET A 303 10.35 -7.41 8.90
C MET A 303 11.28 -8.61 9.14
N TRP A 304 11.89 -9.14 8.08
CA TRP A 304 12.95 -10.15 8.19
C TRP A 304 14.13 -9.62 9.01
N PHE A 305 14.61 -8.42 8.71
CA PHE A 305 15.70 -7.78 9.44
C PHE A 305 15.35 -7.56 10.92
N ILE A 306 14.13 -7.11 11.21
CA ILE A 306 13.66 -6.90 12.59
C ILE A 306 13.63 -8.22 13.36
N SER A 307 13.09 -9.29 12.74
CA SER A 307 12.98 -10.60 13.39
C SER A 307 14.37 -11.17 13.67
N ASN A 308 15.25 -11.14 12.66
CA ASN A 308 16.60 -11.71 12.73
C ASN A 308 17.65 -10.76 13.37
N SER A 309 17.24 -9.82 14.22
CA SER A 309 18.16 -8.90 14.90
C SER A 309 17.70 -8.53 16.31
N VAL A 310 18.54 -7.78 17.02
CA VAL A 310 18.23 -7.27 18.37
C VAL A 310 16.98 -6.38 18.39
N PHE A 311 16.51 -5.88 17.24
CA PHE A 311 15.28 -5.11 17.15
C PHE A 311 14.02 -5.94 17.48
N ALA A 312 14.07 -7.28 17.42
CA ALA A 312 13.00 -8.14 17.90
C ALA A 312 12.66 -7.92 19.39
N ALA A 313 13.63 -7.48 20.20
CA ALA A 313 13.42 -7.18 21.61
C ALA A 313 12.37 -6.08 21.84
N PHE A 314 12.21 -5.16 20.87
CA PHE A 314 11.14 -4.16 20.90
C PHE A 314 9.76 -4.82 20.88
N PHE A 315 9.56 -5.82 20.01
CA PHE A 315 8.30 -6.58 19.96
C PHE A 315 8.10 -7.44 21.20
N HIS A 316 9.15 -8.08 21.72
CA HIS A 316 9.07 -8.82 22.99
C HIS A 316 8.58 -7.95 24.14
N PHE A 317 9.03 -6.70 24.20
CA PHE A 317 8.55 -5.73 25.17
C PHE A 317 7.06 -5.41 24.95
N LEU A 318 6.68 -5.05 23.72
CA LEU A 318 5.29 -4.71 23.38
C LEU A 318 4.30 -5.85 23.68
N TRP A 319 4.69 -7.10 23.42
CA TRP A 319 3.89 -8.30 23.71
C TRP A 319 3.58 -8.50 25.19
N SER A 320 4.38 -7.91 26.08
CA SER A 320 4.22 -8.04 27.53
C SER A 320 3.51 -6.86 28.20
N LEU A 321 3.30 -5.75 27.49
CA LEU A 321 2.84 -4.48 28.08
C LEU A 321 1.47 -4.53 28.74
N VAL A 322 0.52 -5.26 28.15
CA VAL A 322 -0.91 -5.26 28.56
C VAL A 322 -1.30 -6.59 29.22
N VAL A 323 -0.33 -7.48 29.45
CA VAL A 323 -0.57 -8.80 30.05
C VAL A 323 -0.61 -8.68 31.57
N ALA A 324 -1.64 -9.28 32.19
CA ALA A 324 -1.78 -9.31 33.64
C ALA A 324 -0.57 -9.99 34.32
N PRO A 325 -0.09 -9.50 35.48
CA PRO A 325 1.10 -10.05 36.16
C PRO A 325 1.06 -11.57 36.37
N ALA A 326 -0.11 -12.13 36.68
CA ALA A 326 -0.30 -13.57 36.90
C ALA A 326 -0.10 -14.43 35.63
N GLN A 327 -0.17 -13.84 34.44
CA GLN A 327 -0.13 -14.55 33.15
C GLN A 327 1.12 -14.19 32.31
N GLN A 328 2.04 -13.39 32.83
CA GLN A 328 3.19 -12.88 32.08
C GLN A 328 4.13 -13.96 31.52
N PHE A 329 4.09 -15.17 32.08
CA PHE A 329 4.93 -16.29 31.64
C PHE A 329 4.21 -17.26 30.70
N THR A 330 2.90 -17.16 30.57
CA THR A 330 2.10 -18.09 29.76
C THR A 330 1.38 -17.40 28.60
N THR A 331 1.31 -16.08 28.58
CA THR A 331 0.51 -15.33 27.61
C THR A 331 1.28 -14.16 27.00
N ILE A 332 1.03 -13.89 25.73
CA ILE A 332 1.39 -12.64 25.04
C ILE A 332 0.12 -11.91 24.56
N GLU A 333 0.16 -10.58 24.57
CA GLU A 333 -0.88 -9.74 24.00
C GLU A 333 -0.34 -9.04 22.75
N THR A 334 -0.92 -9.36 21.60
CA THR A 334 -0.41 -8.94 20.28
C THR A 334 -0.95 -7.58 19.83
N CYS A 335 -1.93 -7.00 20.51
CA CYS A 335 -2.47 -5.70 20.11
C CYS A 335 -1.43 -4.57 20.14
N PRO A 336 -0.60 -4.37 21.19
CA PRO A 336 0.36 -3.27 21.25
C PRO A 336 1.37 -3.26 20.10
N GLY A 337 1.96 -4.41 19.77
CA GLY A 337 2.91 -4.51 18.66
C GLY A 337 2.26 -4.41 17.29
N VAL A 338 1.02 -4.91 17.11
CA VAL A 338 0.27 -4.66 15.87
C VAL A 338 -0.02 -3.17 15.72
N MET A 339 -0.44 -2.48 16.78
CA MET A 339 -0.65 -1.03 16.73
C MET A 339 0.63 -0.26 16.42
N ALA A 340 1.78 -0.65 16.99
CA ALA A 340 3.07 -0.05 16.65
C ALA A 340 3.41 -0.23 15.16
N ALA A 341 3.16 -1.41 14.59
CA ALA A 341 3.33 -1.65 13.16
C ALA A 341 2.36 -0.81 12.29
N VAL A 342 1.10 -0.68 12.72
CA VAL A 342 0.10 0.18 12.06
C VAL A 342 0.55 1.65 12.04
N PHE A 343 1.02 2.18 13.17
CA PHE A 343 1.52 3.55 13.25
C PHE A 343 2.78 3.75 12.39
N LEU A 344 3.69 2.78 12.41
CA LEU A 344 4.89 2.81 11.57
C LEU A 344 4.50 2.94 10.10
N ILE A 345 3.66 2.03 9.59
CA ILE A 345 3.22 1.99 8.19
C ILE A 345 2.39 3.23 7.83
N GLY A 346 1.49 3.67 8.72
CA GLY A 346 0.66 4.86 8.53
C GLY A 346 1.46 6.17 8.50
N SER A 347 2.58 6.24 9.22
CA SER A 347 3.44 7.42 9.25
C SER A 347 4.23 7.65 7.93
N LEU A 348 4.50 6.57 7.18
CA LEU A 348 5.31 6.60 5.95
C LEU A 348 4.77 7.56 4.89
N PRO A 349 3.52 7.46 4.42
CA PRO A 349 3.02 8.36 3.38
C PRO A 349 3.01 9.82 3.83
N ILE A 350 2.81 10.08 5.14
CA ILE A 350 2.83 11.44 5.69
C ILE A 350 4.25 12.01 5.64
N ALA A 351 5.23 11.27 6.18
CA ALA A 351 6.62 11.68 6.19
C ALA A 351 7.16 11.85 4.77
N PHE A 352 6.83 10.94 3.86
CA PHE A 352 7.19 11.02 2.45
C PHE A 352 6.58 12.24 1.77
N SER A 353 5.25 12.44 1.90
CA SER A 353 4.53 13.59 1.34
C SER A 353 5.10 14.92 1.82
N PHE A 354 5.38 15.03 3.11
CA PHE A 354 5.91 16.24 3.73
C PHE A 354 7.36 16.52 3.31
N THR A 355 8.19 15.49 3.26
CA THR A 355 9.59 15.60 2.80
C THR A 355 9.62 16.01 1.33
N LEU A 356 8.80 15.37 0.50
CA LEU A 356 8.67 15.71 -0.91
C LEU A 356 8.23 17.16 -1.09
N ALA A 357 7.20 17.61 -0.35
CA ALA A 357 6.76 19.00 -0.39
C ALA A 357 7.89 19.98 -0.04
N ARG A 358 8.66 19.70 1.01
CA ARG A 358 9.80 20.54 1.40
C ARG A 358 10.90 20.56 0.34
N MET A 359 11.22 19.42 -0.26
CA MET A 359 12.20 19.34 -1.34
C MET A 359 11.75 20.12 -2.58
N THR A 360 10.47 20.04 -2.95
CA THR A 360 9.92 20.75 -4.10
C THR A 360 9.66 22.24 -3.84
N ASN A 361 9.40 22.62 -2.58
CA ASN A 361 9.16 24.00 -2.16
C ASN A 361 10.45 24.75 -1.79
N ARG A 362 11.61 24.08 -1.76
CA ARG A 362 12.90 24.77 -1.61
C ARG A 362 13.04 25.81 -2.72
N PRO A 363 13.32 27.07 -2.37
CA PRO A 363 13.32 28.16 -3.33
C PRO A 363 14.57 28.07 -4.21
N SER A 364 14.49 27.36 -5.34
CA SER A 364 15.14 27.89 -6.53
C SER A 364 14.29 29.10 -6.95
N MET A 365 14.61 30.24 -6.34
CA MET A 365 13.88 31.51 -6.44
C MET A 365 13.87 32.11 -7.85
N GLN A 366 14.47 31.44 -8.84
CA GLN A 366 14.58 31.92 -10.22
C GLN A 366 13.57 31.32 -11.22
N ASN A 367 12.86 30.23 -10.91
CA ASN A 367 12.02 29.54 -11.92
C ASN A 367 10.56 29.24 -11.49
N ARG A 368 9.97 30.02 -10.55
CA ARG A 368 8.51 29.94 -10.30
C ARG A 368 7.68 30.54 -11.44
N ALA A 369 8.28 31.37 -12.28
CA ALA A 369 7.71 31.86 -13.53
C ALA A 369 8.27 31.03 -14.71
N SER A 370 7.40 30.60 -15.62
CA SER A 370 7.71 29.91 -16.91
C SER A 370 7.74 28.38 -16.98
N LEU A 371 7.03 27.64 -16.13
CA LEU A 371 6.66 26.27 -16.57
C LEU A 371 5.68 26.40 -17.74
N ASN A 372 6.12 25.96 -18.92
CA ASN A 372 5.32 25.96 -20.13
C ASN A 372 3.96 25.28 -19.85
N PRO A 373 2.81 25.91 -20.20
CA PRO A 373 1.49 25.35 -19.96
C PRO A 373 1.31 23.92 -20.49
N THR A 374 2.04 23.59 -21.57
CA THR A 374 2.06 22.30 -22.24
C THR A 374 2.66 21.17 -21.38
N GLN A 375 3.43 21.47 -20.34
CA GLN A 375 4.06 20.45 -19.50
C GLN A 375 3.03 19.66 -18.69
N PHE A 376 1.96 20.29 -18.21
CA PHE A 376 0.89 19.59 -17.49
C PHE A 376 0.04 18.73 -18.42
N ALA A 377 -0.08 19.11 -19.69
CA ALA A 377 -0.74 18.31 -20.72
C ALA A 377 0.09 17.09 -21.17
N SER A 378 1.40 17.11 -20.94
CA SER A 378 2.31 16.05 -21.40
C SER A 378 2.06 14.71 -20.67
N PRO A 379 2.08 13.57 -21.39
CA PRO A 379 2.08 12.23 -20.79
C PRO A 379 3.27 11.99 -19.84
N THR A 380 4.37 12.73 -20.02
CA THR A 380 5.55 12.66 -19.13
C THR A 380 5.28 13.21 -17.74
N TYR A 381 4.23 14.03 -17.57
CA TYR A 381 3.76 14.53 -16.28
C TYR A 381 2.76 13.54 -15.64
N ASN A 382 3.16 12.28 -15.51
CA ASN A 382 2.38 11.21 -14.90
C ASN A 382 3.14 10.49 -13.78
N ASP A 383 2.42 9.67 -13.03
CA ASP A 383 2.93 8.82 -11.96
C ASP A 383 3.91 7.75 -12.48
N ILE A 384 4.79 7.24 -11.61
CA ILE A 384 5.90 6.37 -12.03
C ILE A 384 5.37 5.09 -12.66
N LYS A 385 4.30 4.51 -12.08
CA LYS A 385 3.65 3.31 -12.62
C LYS A 385 3.22 3.49 -14.08
N GLN A 386 2.66 4.65 -14.42
CA GLN A 386 2.24 4.97 -15.78
C GLN A 386 3.47 5.12 -16.66
N LYS A 387 4.51 5.85 -16.23
CA LYS A 387 5.76 5.98 -16.99
C LYS A 387 6.40 4.63 -17.31
N VAL A 388 6.45 3.71 -16.34
CA VAL A 388 6.97 2.35 -16.54
C VAL A 388 6.10 1.60 -17.55
N LEU A 389 4.78 1.68 -17.43
CA LEU A 389 3.84 1.10 -18.39
C LEU A 389 4.07 1.63 -19.81
N TRP A 390 4.22 2.95 -19.97
CA TRP A 390 4.48 3.61 -21.25
C TRP A 390 5.85 3.20 -21.83
N LEU A 391 6.88 3.08 -20.99
CA LEU A 391 8.21 2.61 -21.40
C LEU A 391 8.19 1.16 -21.90
N TRP A 392 7.40 0.28 -21.26
CA TRP A 392 7.35 -1.15 -21.57
C TRP A 392 6.36 -1.53 -22.67
N LEU A 393 5.13 -1.02 -22.61
CA LEU A 393 4.07 -1.40 -23.55
C LEU A 393 4.06 -0.54 -24.81
N LEU A 394 4.50 0.72 -24.71
CA LEU A 394 4.18 1.75 -25.70
C LEU A 394 5.45 2.53 -26.07
N ARG A 395 6.40 1.81 -26.70
CA ARG A 395 7.42 2.42 -27.58
C ARG A 395 6.80 3.32 -28.67
N SER A 396 5.49 3.21 -28.90
CA SER A 396 4.69 4.07 -29.79
C SER A 396 4.30 5.44 -29.19
N PHE A 397 4.36 5.63 -27.87
CA PHE A 397 4.09 6.93 -27.22
C PHE A 397 5.34 7.80 -27.05
N VAL A 398 6.52 7.17 -27.02
CA VAL A 398 7.81 7.84 -27.15
C VAL A 398 8.20 7.74 -28.61
N GLY A 399 7.61 8.59 -29.45
CA GLY A 399 7.89 8.61 -30.88
C GLY A 399 9.39 8.80 -31.11
N THR A 400 10.03 7.80 -31.72
CA THR A 400 11.42 7.86 -32.22
C THR A 400 11.58 8.76 -33.45
N ASN A 401 10.57 9.56 -33.81
CA ASN A 401 10.58 10.40 -34.99
C ASN A 401 10.63 11.88 -34.60
N LYS A 402 11.66 12.57 -35.09
CA LYS A 402 11.91 14.03 -35.04
C LYS A 402 10.75 14.93 -35.54
N ALA A 403 9.59 14.36 -35.87
CA ALA A 403 8.38 15.08 -36.31
C ALA A 403 7.41 15.43 -35.16
N GLU A 404 7.66 14.99 -33.92
CA GLU A 404 6.78 15.25 -32.77
C GLU A 404 6.78 16.72 -32.28
N ASP A 405 7.72 17.54 -32.77
CA ASP A 405 7.92 18.95 -32.38
C ASP A 405 6.77 19.90 -32.78
N LYS A 406 5.73 19.37 -33.46
CA LYS A 406 4.52 20.13 -33.85
C LYS A 406 3.20 19.62 -33.23
N THR A 407 3.21 18.57 -32.40
CA THR A 407 1.95 18.05 -31.81
C THR A 407 1.47 18.92 -30.65
N LEU A 408 0.34 19.60 -30.84
CA LEU A 408 -0.21 20.48 -29.82
C LEU A 408 -0.81 19.65 -28.66
N SER A 409 -0.13 19.68 -27.50
CA SER A 409 -0.63 19.07 -26.27
C SER A 409 -1.40 20.11 -25.44
N VAL A 410 -2.68 19.87 -25.19
CA VAL A 410 -3.58 20.79 -24.47
C VAL A 410 -4.21 20.07 -23.27
N GLY A 411 -4.37 20.79 -22.16
CA GLY A 411 -5.04 20.32 -20.95
C GLY A 411 -4.13 20.30 -19.73
N GLY A 412 -4.52 19.50 -18.73
CA GLY A 412 -3.91 19.52 -17.41
C GLY A 412 -4.27 20.78 -16.61
N THR A 413 -5.41 21.43 -16.89
CA THR A 413 -5.83 22.65 -16.17
C THR A 413 -5.96 22.39 -14.68
N LEU A 414 -6.46 21.21 -14.30
CA LEU A 414 -6.60 20.83 -12.91
C LEU A 414 -5.25 20.77 -12.19
N HIS A 415 -4.22 20.18 -12.82
CA HIS A 415 -2.87 20.12 -12.24
C HIS A 415 -2.19 21.49 -12.17
N ARG A 416 -2.45 22.35 -13.15
CA ARG A 416 -2.03 23.76 -13.12
C ARG A 416 -2.68 24.51 -11.96
N LEU A 417 -3.99 24.34 -11.74
CA LEU A 417 -4.72 24.91 -10.61
C LEU A 417 -4.13 24.41 -9.27
N PHE A 418 -3.88 23.12 -9.15
CA PHE A 418 -3.27 22.50 -7.97
C PHE A 418 -1.87 23.03 -7.65
N ARG A 419 -1.13 23.50 -8.66
CA ARG A 419 0.19 24.12 -8.46
C ARG A 419 0.09 25.58 -8.06
N GLN A 420 -0.89 26.31 -8.61
CA GLN A 420 -1.16 27.70 -8.23
C GLN A 420 -1.70 27.79 -6.80
N HIS A 421 -2.63 26.90 -6.45
CA HIS A 421 -3.22 26.86 -5.13
C HIS A 421 -3.56 25.43 -4.73
N ALA A 422 -2.90 24.94 -3.68
CA ALA A 422 -3.04 23.56 -3.21
C ALA A 422 -4.45 23.25 -2.68
N GLY A 423 -5.20 24.29 -2.24
CA GLY A 423 -6.58 24.17 -1.77
C GLY A 423 -7.54 23.57 -2.80
N TYR A 424 -7.28 23.68 -4.10
CA TYR A 424 -8.16 23.07 -5.11
C TYR A 424 -8.10 21.53 -5.14
N ARG A 425 -7.11 20.89 -4.49
CA ARG A 425 -7.08 19.43 -4.38
C ARG A 425 -8.13 18.97 -3.39
N LYS A 426 -9.05 18.10 -3.82
CA LYS A 426 -9.99 17.45 -2.91
C LYS A 426 -9.29 16.60 -1.85
N LEU A 427 -8.24 15.88 -2.24
CA LEU A 427 -7.44 15.04 -1.36
C LEU A 427 -5.95 15.30 -1.58
N PRO A 428 -5.32 16.15 -0.77
CA PRO A 428 -3.98 16.68 -1.05
C PRO A 428 -2.86 15.62 -1.06
N LEU A 429 -3.04 14.51 -0.32
CA LEU A 429 -2.07 13.42 -0.25
C LEU A 429 -2.17 12.42 -1.40
N PHE A 430 -3.26 12.39 -2.17
CA PHE A 430 -3.44 11.41 -3.23
C PHE A 430 -3.14 12.02 -4.61
N SER A 431 -2.31 11.34 -5.41
CA SER A 431 -2.08 11.73 -6.81
C SER A 431 -3.26 11.33 -7.69
N LEU A 432 -3.88 12.32 -8.35
CA LEU A 432 -4.93 12.10 -9.34
C LEU A 432 -4.38 11.74 -10.73
N ARG A 433 -3.08 11.97 -10.98
CA ARG A 433 -2.47 11.97 -12.33
C ARG A 433 -2.69 10.66 -13.09
N ALA A 434 -2.58 9.52 -12.41
CA ALA A 434 -2.78 8.23 -13.06
C ALA A 434 -4.21 7.98 -13.55
N SER A 435 -5.20 8.67 -13.00
CA SER A 435 -6.61 8.53 -13.38
C SER A 435 -7.02 9.37 -14.60
N ASP A 436 -6.13 10.24 -15.06
CA ASP A 436 -6.39 11.10 -16.21
C ASP A 436 -6.56 10.28 -17.49
N CYS A 437 -7.46 10.75 -18.34
CA CYS A 437 -7.73 10.26 -19.67
C CYS A 437 -6.87 11.02 -20.68
N PHE A 438 -6.34 10.34 -21.70
CA PHE A 438 -5.69 11.00 -22.83
C PHE A 438 -6.50 10.76 -24.10
N VAL A 439 -6.78 11.83 -24.84
CA VAL A 439 -7.50 11.77 -26.12
C VAL A 439 -6.55 12.18 -27.23
N GLU A 440 -6.30 11.28 -28.17
CA GLU A 440 -5.57 11.58 -29.39
C GLU A 440 -6.57 11.95 -30.49
N CYS A 441 -6.45 13.18 -30.99
CA CYS A 441 -7.17 13.62 -32.17
C CYS A 441 -6.32 13.28 -33.40
N ARG A 442 -6.89 12.53 -34.34
CA ARG A 442 -6.20 12.08 -35.55
C ARG A 442 -6.86 12.64 -36.80
N ASP A 443 -6.04 13.03 -37.77
CA ASP A 443 -6.50 13.45 -39.10
C ASP A 443 -6.93 12.26 -39.98
N ALA A 444 -7.33 12.53 -41.22
CA ALA A 444 -7.72 11.49 -42.19
C ALA A 444 -6.61 10.47 -42.48
N ASN A 445 -5.34 10.87 -42.33
CA ASN A 445 -4.17 10.02 -42.53
C ASN A 445 -3.78 9.25 -41.25
N LYS A 446 -4.61 9.32 -40.20
CA LYS A 446 -4.37 8.74 -38.86
C LYS A 446 -3.16 9.34 -38.14
N ILE A 447 -2.69 10.51 -38.55
CA ILE A 447 -1.61 11.25 -37.90
C ILE A 447 -2.20 12.02 -36.72
N ILE A 448 -1.49 11.99 -35.58
CA ILE A 448 -1.91 12.70 -34.37
C ILE A 448 -1.69 14.20 -34.58
N VAL A 449 -2.77 14.96 -34.62
CA VAL A 449 -2.74 16.43 -34.77
C VAL A 449 -2.78 17.15 -33.43
N LYS A 450 -3.48 16.58 -32.45
CA LYS A 450 -3.68 17.18 -31.12
C LYS A 450 -3.79 16.10 -30.06
N LYS A 451 -3.17 16.33 -28.90
CA LYS A 451 -3.29 15.46 -27.72
C LYS A 451 -3.98 16.25 -26.61
N LEU A 452 -5.06 15.69 -26.07
CA LEU A 452 -5.79 16.27 -24.94
C LEU A 452 -5.54 15.42 -23.70
N ARG A 453 -5.24 16.07 -22.58
CA ARG A 453 -5.27 15.44 -21.26
C ARG A 453 -6.54 15.87 -20.56
N LEU A 454 -7.35 14.93 -20.12
CA LEU A 454 -8.58 15.18 -19.39
C LEU A 454 -8.49 14.58 -17.98
N SER A 455 -8.86 15.34 -16.96
CA SER A 455 -8.96 14.89 -15.58
C SER A 455 -10.43 14.77 -15.16
N LEU A 456 -10.74 13.95 -14.15
CA LEU A 456 -12.11 13.89 -13.62
C LEU A 456 -12.37 14.99 -12.59
N LEU A 457 -13.53 15.63 -12.71
CA LEU A 457 -13.99 16.69 -11.81
C LEU A 457 -14.08 16.25 -10.35
N ALA A 458 -14.30 14.95 -10.12
CA ALA A 458 -14.39 14.37 -8.77
C ALA A 458 -13.12 14.58 -7.92
N GLY A 459 -11.97 14.91 -8.52
CA GLY A 459 -10.73 15.26 -7.81
C GLY A 459 -10.57 16.76 -7.47
N LEU A 460 -11.46 17.63 -7.98
CA LEU A 460 -11.47 19.06 -7.72
C LEU A 460 -12.27 19.39 -6.46
N ASP A 461 -11.72 20.25 -5.62
CA ASP A 461 -12.43 20.99 -4.58
C ASP A 461 -12.66 22.42 -5.08
N ARG A 462 -13.91 22.85 -5.13
CA ARG A 462 -14.30 24.17 -5.65
C ARG A 462 -14.11 25.30 -4.64
N GLN A 463 -13.77 24.99 -3.39
CA GLN A 463 -13.52 25.97 -2.33
C GLN A 463 -14.74 26.87 -2.02
N GLU A 464 -15.95 26.33 -2.13
CA GLU A 464 -17.20 27.09 -1.95
C GLU A 464 -17.34 27.67 -0.53
N ASP A 465 -16.70 27.03 0.46
CA ASP A 465 -16.77 27.43 1.87
C ASP A 465 -15.74 28.51 2.26
N GLN A 466 -14.72 28.81 1.42
CA GLN A 466 -13.54 29.61 1.82
C GLN A 466 -13.55 31.07 1.36
N GLY A 467 -14.73 31.65 1.09
CA GLY A 467 -14.89 33.04 0.65
C GLY A 467 -14.95 33.20 -0.88
N SER A 468 -15.48 34.33 -1.35
CA SER A 468 -15.91 34.51 -2.75
C SER A 468 -14.81 34.46 -3.80
N ASP A 469 -13.56 34.72 -3.42
CA ASP A 469 -12.48 35.07 -4.36
C ASP A 469 -11.66 33.86 -4.81
N THR A 470 -11.61 32.79 -4.00
CA THR A 470 -10.94 31.54 -4.38
C THR A 470 -11.92 30.49 -4.92
N ALA A 471 -13.22 30.68 -4.71
CA ALA A 471 -14.26 29.75 -5.13
C ALA A 471 -14.37 29.64 -6.65
N ILE A 472 -14.45 28.40 -7.16
CA ILE A 472 -14.77 28.12 -8.56
C ILE A 472 -16.29 27.94 -8.67
N ARG A 473 -16.95 28.87 -9.35
CA ARG A 473 -18.41 28.88 -9.50
C ARG A 473 -18.85 28.06 -10.71
N LEU A 474 -20.04 27.47 -10.65
CA LEU A 474 -20.64 26.83 -11.83
C LEU A 474 -21.13 27.88 -12.81
N CYS A 475 -20.82 27.72 -14.10
CA CYS A 475 -21.45 28.51 -15.14
C CYS A 475 -22.95 28.18 -15.18
N PRO A 476 -23.85 29.16 -15.21
CA PRO A 476 -25.30 28.91 -15.23
C PRO A 476 -25.83 28.50 -16.61
N ILE A 477 -24.97 28.49 -17.64
CA ILE A 477 -25.36 28.18 -19.02
C ILE A 477 -24.87 26.78 -19.38
N ASP A 478 -25.73 25.99 -20.02
CA ASP A 478 -25.33 24.70 -20.57
C ASP A 478 -24.45 24.86 -21.81
N HIS A 479 -23.39 24.08 -21.89
CA HIS A 479 -22.44 24.14 -23.00
C HIS A 479 -22.53 22.92 -23.91
N LEU A 480 -22.41 23.16 -25.21
CA LEU A 480 -22.31 22.11 -26.25
C LEU A 480 -20.88 21.51 -26.37
N GLN A 481 -19.95 21.95 -25.53
CA GLN A 481 -18.56 21.48 -25.52
C GLN A 481 -18.48 20.05 -25.00
N SER A 482 -17.58 19.24 -25.54
CA SER A 482 -17.54 17.80 -25.22
C SER A 482 -17.10 17.48 -23.78
N PHE A 483 -16.39 18.40 -23.15
CA PHE A 483 -15.78 18.27 -21.82
C PHE A 483 -15.80 19.62 -21.10
N CYS A 484 -15.56 19.61 -19.80
CA CYS A 484 -15.53 20.79 -18.96
C CYS A 484 -14.29 21.65 -19.19
N THR A 485 -14.44 22.96 -18.95
CA THR A 485 -13.34 23.93 -18.96
C THR A 485 -13.43 24.87 -17.75
N ILE A 486 -12.28 25.41 -17.31
CA ILE A 486 -12.22 26.44 -16.27
C ILE A 486 -11.55 27.69 -16.83
N ASN A 487 -12.21 28.83 -16.69
CA ASN A 487 -11.81 30.12 -17.21
C ASN A 487 -12.29 31.25 -16.27
N MET A 488 -11.82 32.46 -16.50
CA MET A 488 -12.13 33.61 -15.65
C MET A 488 -13.47 34.27 -16.00
N ASP A 489 -13.99 34.01 -17.20
CA ASP A 489 -15.14 34.69 -17.75
C ASP A 489 -16.41 33.84 -17.64
N SER A 490 -17.48 34.42 -17.09
CA SER A 490 -18.80 33.79 -17.16
C SER A 490 -19.42 34.04 -18.54
N CYS A 491 -20.15 33.05 -19.07
CA CYS A 491 -20.82 33.21 -20.36
C CYS A 491 -21.95 34.26 -20.34
N LEU A 492 -22.45 34.66 -19.16
CA LEU A 492 -23.40 35.78 -19.02
C LEU A 492 -22.74 37.14 -19.30
N VAL A 493 -21.49 37.33 -18.86
CA VAL A 493 -20.72 38.57 -19.11
C VAL A 493 -20.30 38.67 -20.58
N VAL A 494 -20.01 37.53 -21.22
CA VAL A 494 -19.71 37.48 -22.67
C VAL A 494 -20.96 37.79 -23.50
N ALA A 495 -22.15 37.29 -23.11
CA ALA A 495 -23.40 37.60 -23.80
C ALA A 495 -23.81 39.08 -23.68
N GLN A 496 -23.55 39.72 -22.53
CA GLN A 496 -23.82 41.14 -22.31
C GLN A 496 -22.82 42.07 -22.99
N THR A 497 -21.60 41.64 -23.26
CA THR A 497 -20.61 42.46 -23.99
C THR A 497 -20.84 42.51 -25.50
N THR A 498 -21.60 41.56 -26.06
CA THR A 498 -22.07 41.59 -27.46
C THR A 498 -23.35 42.42 -27.68
N SER A 499 -24.03 42.84 -26.61
CA SER A 499 -25.23 43.69 -26.67
C SER A 499 -25.00 44.94 -25.85
N MET A 500 -24.72 46.07 -26.52
CA MET A 500 -24.46 47.39 -25.92
C MET A 500 -25.12 47.62 -24.54
N GLN A 501 -24.32 47.70 -23.47
CA GLN A 501 -24.49 48.63 -22.32
C GLN A 501 -23.45 48.39 -21.22
N GLY A 502 -22.66 49.43 -20.91
CA GLY A 502 -22.14 49.82 -19.59
C GLY A 502 -21.24 48.86 -18.78
N PRO A 503 -20.28 49.37 -17.97
CA PRO A 503 -19.38 48.54 -17.18
C PRO A 503 -20.12 47.98 -15.95
N THR A 504 -20.68 46.78 -16.07
CA THR A 504 -20.96 45.98 -14.86
C THR A 504 -19.63 45.59 -14.24
N LYS A 505 -19.41 46.03 -13.00
CA LYS A 505 -18.23 45.67 -12.17
C LYS A 505 -17.96 44.17 -12.30
N SER A 506 -16.95 43.81 -13.08
CA SER A 506 -16.38 42.47 -13.06
C SER A 506 -15.89 42.23 -11.65
N LEU A 507 -16.41 41.21 -10.96
CA LEU A 507 -15.76 40.74 -9.74
C LEU A 507 -14.34 40.31 -10.18
N PRO A 508 -13.29 41.05 -9.79
CA PRO A 508 -11.97 40.69 -10.21
C PRO A 508 -11.65 39.39 -9.48
N THR A 509 -11.27 38.34 -10.22
CA THR A 509 -10.73 37.05 -9.76
C THR A 509 -11.65 35.82 -9.62
N SER A 510 -12.96 35.88 -9.91
CA SER A 510 -13.79 34.65 -9.84
C SER A 510 -13.53 33.70 -11.02
N LYS A 511 -13.21 32.42 -10.74
CA LYS A 511 -13.10 31.36 -11.75
C LYS A 511 -14.45 30.69 -11.97
N TRP A 512 -14.74 30.31 -13.21
CA TRP A 512 -15.97 29.64 -13.62
C TRP A 512 -15.69 28.26 -14.20
N LEU A 513 -16.45 27.26 -13.77
CA LEU A 513 -16.49 25.91 -14.32
C LEU A 513 -17.61 25.83 -15.34
N HIS A 514 -17.24 25.59 -16.59
CA HIS A 514 -18.14 25.36 -17.70
C HIS A 514 -18.32 23.86 -17.85
N VAL A 515 -19.51 23.35 -17.52
CA VAL A 515 -19.78 21.92 -17.58
C VAL A 515 -20.00 21.51 -19.04
N GLY A 516 -19.33 20.43 -19.47
CA GLY A 516 -19.51 19.90 -20.82
C GLY A 516 -20.91 19.33 -21.05
N ALA A 517 -21.27 19.16 -22.32
CA ALA A 517 -22.53 18.60 -22.76
C ALA A 517 -22.85 17.28 -22.03
N SER A 518 -24.14 17.00 -21.85
CA SER A 518 -24.60 15.77 -21.18
C SER A 518 -24.01 15.59 -19.76
N GLN A 519 -23.69 16.69 -19.06
CA GLN A 519 -23.09 16.69 -17.72
C GLN A 519 -21.75 15.92 -17.66
N CYS A 520 -20.94 16.05 -18.71
CA CYS A 520 -19.62 15.41 -18.78
C CYS A 520 -18.77 15.77 -17.56
N GLN A 521 -18.11 14.79 -16.94
CA GLN A 521 -17.30 14.99 -15.73
C GLN A 521 -15.81 15.18 -16.03
N TRP A 522 -15.40 15.10 -17.29
CA TRP A 522 -14.02 15.27 -17.70
C TRP A 522 -13.70 16.74 -17.92
N ILE A 523 -12.63 17.24 -17.32
CA ILE A 523 -12.10 18.59 -17.48
C ILE A 523 -10.79 18.58 -18.26
N LEU A 524 -10.64 19.53 -19.18
CA LEU A 524 -9.42 19.74 -19.97
C LEU A 524 -8.24 20.24 -19.12
#